data_AF-A0A176RZZ8-F1
#
_entry.id   AF-A0A176RZZ8-F1
#
_cell.length_a   1.000
_cell.length_b   1.000
_cell.length_c   1.000
_cell.angle_alpha   90.00
_cell.angle_beta   90.00
_cell.angle_gamma   90.00
#
_symmetry.space_group_name_H-M   'P 1'
#
loop_
_entity.id
_entity.type
_entity.pdbx_description
1 polymer ?
#
loop_
_entity_poly.entity_id
_entity_poly.type
_entity_poly.pdbx_seq_one_letter_code
_entity_poly.pdbx_strand_id
1 'polypeptide(L)'
;MAKLTDTITVSNQGIEVASIKTTEPIQIQHKTFKVGGYFEKFYAVVFSDDGWSEGALELEIFRPDVHTDSKARGALLSQFTFHSSAWGNGADFQYAEIHQSQNKFIAGYQNHYHSTRLVIWLRGGGTTYHWRSNHPATLLDFEAKSKVVVHLSPDHPNYENAKLLVEVKTEIAPSLNKWHVYPWIESFFK
;
A
#
# COMPACT_ATOMS: atom_id res chain seq x y z
N MET A 1 2.65 -14.55 14.51
CA MET A 1 1.61 -15.06 15.44
C MET A 1 2.08 -14.80 16.86
N ALA A 2 1.34 -14.01 17.64
CA ALA A 2 1.59 -13.90 19.08
C ALA A 2 1.18 -15.21 19.75
N LYS A 3 2.00 -15.71 20.68
CA LYS A 3 1.69 -16.93 21.44
C LYS A 3 1.09 -16.51 22.77
N LEU A 4 -0.14 -16.92 23.02
CA LEU A 4 -0.78 -16.78 24.32
C LEU A 4 -0.30 -17.94 25.21
N THR A 5 0.17 -17.64 26.41
CA THR A 5 0.74 -18.65 27.34
C THR A 5 0.10 -18.60 28.74
N ASP A 6 -1.16 -18.19 28.85
CA ASP A 6 -1.86 -18.22 30.14
C ASP A 6 -2.59 -19.57 30.35
N THR A 7 -2.61 -20.00 31.62
CA THR A 7 -3.30 -21.22 32.05
C THR A 7 -4.78 -20.93 32.19
N ILE A 8 -5.61 -21.51 31.32
CA ILE A 8 -7.07 -21.42 31.42
C ILE A 8 -7.53 -22.43 32.48
N THR A 9 -8.17 -21.96 33.54
CA THR A 9 -8.80 -22.84 34.53
C THR A 9 -10.29 -22.95 34.21
N VAL A 10 -10.75 -24.17 33.94
CA VAL A 10 -12.17 -24.46 33.70
C VAL A 10 -12.76 -25.05 34.97
N SER A 11 -13.88 -24.49 35.43
CA SER A 11 -14.64 -24.99 36.58
C SER A 11 -16.09 -25.27 36.20
N ASN A 12 -16.80 -25.99 37.07
CA ASN A 12 -18.23 -26.32 36.89
C ASN A 12 -19.15 -25.08 36.99
N GLN A 13 -18.60 -23.92 37.38
CA GLN A 13 -19.30 -22.64 37.51
C GLN A 13 -19.05 -21.71 36.31
N GLY A 14 -18.14 -22.07 35.40
CA GLY A 14 -17.76 -21.24 34.25
C GLY A 14 -16.24 -21.14 34.06
N ILE A 15 -15.85 -20.35 33.06
CA ILE A 15 -14.45 -20.04 32.72
C ILE A 15 -14.10 -18.69 33.36
N GLU A 16 -13.17 -18.67 34.30
CA GLU A 16 -12.59 -17.43 34.84
C GLU A 16 -11.21 -17.19 34.21
N VAL A 17 -11.04 -16.02 33.59
CA VAL A 17 -9.75 -15.58 33.03
C VAL A 17 -9.24 -14.43 33.90
N ALA A 18 -8.26 -14.71 34.75
CA ALA A 18 -7.76 -13.76 35.75
C ALA A 18 -6.93 -12.61 35.14
N SER A 19 -6.20 -12.85 34.06
CA SER A 19 -5.52 -11.81 33.26
C SER A 19 -5.02 -12.40 31.96
N ILE A 20 -5.06 -11.64 30.86
CA ILE A 20 -4.35 -11.97 29.61
C ILE A 20 -3.09 -11.10 29.58
N LYS A 21 -1.92 -11.72 29.70
CA LYS A 21 -0.64 -11.00 29.55
C LYS A 21 0.00 -11.36 28.22
N THR A 22 0.08 -10.37 27.34
CA THR A 22 0.96 -10.44 26.17
C THR A 22 2.39 -10.16 26.64
N THR A 23 3.29 -11.13 26.51
CA THR A 23 4.70 -11.00 26.89
C THR A 23 5.58 -10.46 25.77
N GLU A 24 5.05 -10.35 24.55
CA GLU A 24 5.78 -9.91 23.37
C GLU A 24 5.14 -8.63 22.79
N PRO A 25 5.92 -7.62 22.35
CA PRO A 25 5.35 -6.49 21.63
C PRO A 25 4.56 -6.99 20.41
N ILE A 26 3.39 -6.40 20.17
CA ILE A 26 2.58 -6.68 18.98
C ILE A 26 3.42 -6.31 17.76
N GLN A 27 4.00 -7.32 17.11
CA GLN A 27 4.74 -7.15 15.86
C GLN A 27 3.74 -6.96 14.73
N ILE A 28 3.64 -5.75 14.19
CA ILE A 28 2.88 -5.50 12.97
C ILE A 28 3.61 -6.20 11.83
N GLN A 29 3.08 -7.36 11.40
CA GLN A 29 3.65 -8.10 10.28
C GLN A 29 3.42 -7.32 9.00
N HIS A 30 4.50 -7.06 8.26
CA HIS A 30 4.42 -6.52 6.91
C HIS A 30 4.42 -7.67 5.90
N LYS A 31 3.86 -7.40 4.72
CA LYS A 31 3.88 -8.28 3.55
C LYS A 31 4.92 -7.76 2.56
N THR A 32 5.40 -8.64 1.68
CA THR A 32 6.44 -8.31 0.69
C THR A 32 6.00 -8.69 -0.71
N PHE A 33 6.31 -7.87 -1.70
CA PHE A 33 6.11 -8.17 -3.11
C PHE A 33 7.22 -7.54 -3.97
N LYS A 34 7.33 -7.98 -5.23
CA LYS A 34 8.34 -7.50 -6.17
C LYS A 34 7.71 -7.05 -7.47
N VAL A 35 7.96 -5.80 -7.87
CA VAL A 35 7.46 -5.24 -9.12
C VAL A 35 8.49 -5.49 -10.23
N GLY A 36 8.09 -6.27 -11.24
CA GLY A 36 8.93 -6.65 -12.38
C GLY A 36 9.14 -5.52 -13.41
N GLY A 37 9.38 -5.88 -14.67
CA GLY A 37 9.52 -4.92 -15.77
C GLY A 37 10.84 -4.15 -15.75
N TYR A 38 10.85 -2.96 -16.34
CA TYR A 38 12.04 -2.11 -16.48
C TYR A 38 12.19 -1.14 -15.31
N PHE A 39 13.44 -0.85 -14.92
CA PHE A 39 13.72 0.00 -13.77
C PHE A 39 13.33 1.46 -14.01
N GLU A 40 13.37 1.92 -15.26
CA GLU A 40 13.05 3.29 -15.69
C GLU A 40 11.54 3.54 -15.75
N LYS A 41 10.73 2.50 -15.52
CA LYS A 41 9.28 2.54 -15.63
C LYS A 41 8.61 2.32 -14.27
N PHE A 42 7.38 2.78 -14.19
CA PHE A 42 6.52 2.62 -13.03
C PHE A 42 5.23 1.92 -13.44
N TYR A 43 4.88 0.90 -12.67
CA TYR A 43 3.79 -0.01 -12.95
C TYR A 43 2.71 0.15 -11.90
N ALA A 44 1.45 0.09 -12.35
CA ALA A 44 0.31 0.20 -11.47
C ALA A 44 0.21 -1.03 -10.54
N VAL A 45 0.26 -0.76 -9.25
CA VAL A 45 0.02 -1.70 -8.16
C VAL A 45 -1.31 -1.35 -7.52
N VAL A 46 -2.17 -2.35 -7.37
CA VAL A 46 -3.57 -2.17 -6.96
C VAL A 46 -3.79 -2.78 -5.59
N PHE A 47 -4.26 -1.95 -4.67
CA PHE A 47 -4.70 -2.37 -3.35
C PHE A 47 -6.22 -2.26 -3.24
N SER A 48 -6.83 -3.15 -2.47
CA SER A 48 -8.23 -3.09 -2.03
C SER A 48 -8.26 -2.68 -0.57
N ASP A 49 -9.05 -1.67 -0.25
CA ASP A 49 -9.53 -1.40 1.10
C ASP A 49 -10.70 -2.36 1.38
N ASP A 50 -10.41 -3.42 2.15
CA ASP A 50 -11.39 -4.46 2.49
C ASP A 50 -12.13 -4.12 3.79
N GLY A 51 -11.65 -3.12 4.54
CA GLY A 51 -12.23 -2.60 5.77
C GLY A 51 -12.86 -1.22 5.57
N TRP A 52 -13.38 -0.92 4.37
CA TRP A 52 -13.84 0.43 4.00
C TRP A 52 -14.82 1.05 5.00
N SER A 53 -15.71 0.26 5.60
CA SER A 53 -16.65 0.72 6.63
C SER A 53 -16.01 1.06 7.99
N GLU A 54 -14.73 0.74 8.19
CA GLU A 54 -13.97 0.96 9.43
C GLU A 54 -13.26 2.32 9.44
N GLY A 55 -13.30 3.07 8.33
CA GLY A 55 -12.72 4.39 8.18
C GLY A 55 -11.74 4.48 7.02
N ALA A 56 -10.80 5.43 7.10
CA ALA A 56 -9.77 5.58 6.07
C ALA A 56 -8.69 4.50 6.18
N LEU A 57 -8.31 3.94 5.02
CA LEU A 57 -7.13 3.11 4.87
C LEU A 57 -5.87 3.94 5.03
N GLU A 58 -5.03 3.54 5.97
CA GLU A 58 -3.65 3.97 6.07
C GLU A 58 -2.76 2.84 5.56
N LEU A 59 -2.20 3.02 4.38
CA LEU A 59 -1.32 2.07 3.72
C LEU A 59 0.11 2.58 3.76
N GLU A 60 1.00 1.86 4.43
CA GLU A 60 2.44 2.12 4.38
C GLU A 60 3.09 1.23 3.34
N ILE A 61 3.90 1.82 2.46
CA ILE A 61 4.79 1.11 1.54
C ILE A 61 6.20 1.60 1.78
N PHE A 62 7.14 0.68 1.99
CA PHE A 62 8.50 1.03 2.36
C PHE A 62 9.54 0.06 1.78
N ARG A 63 10.76 0.58 1.66
CA ARG A 63 11.99 -0.13 1.30
C ARG A 63 13.13 0.53 2.10
N PRO A 64 13.55 -0.05 3.23
CA PRO A 64 14.40 0.66 4.19
C PRO A 64 15.89 0.61 3.83
N ASP A 65 16.36 -0.48 3.21
CA ASP A 65 17.78 -0.65 2.86
C ASP A 65 18.06 -0.19 1.43
N VAL A 66 19.03 0.73 1.31
CA VAL A 66 19.50 1.30 0.04
C VAL A 66 20.12 0.26 -0.89
N HIS A 67 20.61 -0.86 -0.35
CA HIS A 67 21.27 -1.93 -1.08
C HIS A 67 20.35 -3.09 -1.48
N THR A 68 19.08 -3.09 -1.05
CA THR A 68 18.10 -4.11 -1.48
C THR A 68 17.98 -4.11 -3.01
N ASP A 69 18.02 -5.29 -3.61
CA ASP A 69 18.01 -5.60 -5.06
C ASP A 69 19.23 -5.12 -5.87
N SER A 70 19.92 -4.04 -5.48
CA SER A 70 21.20 -3.63 -6.06
C SER A 70 21.91 -2.57 -5.21
N LYS A 71 23.23 -2.39 -5.41
CA LYS A 71 24.01 -1.36 -4.69
C LYS A 71 23.44 0.04 -4.95
N ALA A 72 23.18 0.81 -3.88
CA ALA A 72 22.74 2.20 -3.94
C ALA A 72 21.50 2.41 -4.83
N ARG A 73 20.53 1.50 -4.72
CA ARG A 73 19.27 1.62 -5.45
C ARG A 73 18.37 2.66 -4.81
N GLY A 74 18.46 2.92 -3.50
CA GLY A 74 17.74 3.98 -2.78
C GLY A 74 16.86 3.48 -1.64
N ALA A 75 16.19 4.34 -0.89
CA ALA A 75 15.21 3.93 0.12
C ALA A 75 13.88 4.63 -0.12
N LEU A 76 12.81 4.00 0.39
CA LEU A 76 11.45 4.53 0.35
C LEU A 76 10.82 4.40 1.74
N LEU A 77 10.22 5.48 2.21
CA LEU A 77 9.24 5.50 3.27
C LEU A 77 8.02 6.27 2.75
N SER A 78 6.87 5.63 2.68
CA SER A 78 5.64 6.29 2.25
C SER A 78 4.42 5.81 3.01
N GLN A 79 3.50 6.73 3.25
CA GLN A 79 2.20 6.47 3.85
C GLN A 79 1.12 7.10 2.96
N PHE A 80 0.08 6.34 2.65
CA PHE A 80 -1.08 6.78 1.90
C PHE A 80 -2.29 6.72 2.83
N THR A 81 -3.01 7.83 2.94
CA THR A 81 -4.33 7.88 3.60
C THR A 81 -5.38 7.96 2.51
N PHE A 82 -6.30 7.01 2.50
CA PHE A 82 -7.23 6.78 1.42
C PHE A 82 -8.60 6.39 1.95
N HIS A 83 -9.65 6.98 1.39
CA HIS A 83 -11.00 6.50 1.59
C HIS A 83 -11.81 6.85 0.33
N SER A 84 -12.22 5.83 -0.42
CA SER A 84 -12.88 6.00 -1.71
C SER A 84 -14.37 6.29 -1.57
N SER A 85 -14.93 6.98 -2.57
CA SER A 85 -16.35 7.22 -2.69
C SER A 85 -17.14 5.93 -2.90
N ALA A 86 -16.51 4.88 -3.44
CA ALA A 86 -17.12 3.56 -3.64
C ALA A 86 -18.56 3.62 -4.22
N TRP A 87 -18.70 4.22 -5.42
CA TRP A 87 -19.99 4.54 -6.06
C TRP A 87 -20.73 5.78 -5.53
N GLY A 88 -20.01 6.85 -5.21
CA GLY A 88 -20.66 8.15 -4.99
C GLY A 88 -21.13 8.40 -3.56
N ASN A 89 -20.60 7.67 -2.56
CA ASN A 89 -20.86 7.95 -1.14
C ASN A 89 -20.30 9.32 -0.69
N GLY A 90 -19.62 10.05 -1.58
CA GLY A 90 -19.17 11.43 -1.36
C GLY A 90 -17.90 11.55 -0.51
N ALA A 91 -17.37 10.42 -0.04
CA ALA A 91 -16.14 10.36 0.72
C ALA A 91 -14.98 10.04 -0.25
N ASP A 92 -14.38 11.07 -0.86
CA ASP A 92 -13.25 10.92 -1.80
C ASP A 92 -12.00 11.59 -1.23
N PHE A 93 -11.40 10.95 -0.23
CA PHE A 93 -10.23 11.46 0.48
C PHE A 93 -8.99 10.68 0.04
N GLN A 94 -7.97 11.40 -0.42
CA GLN A 94 -6.66 10.81 -0.71
C GLN A 94 -5.52 11.79 -0.42
N TYR A 95 -4.53 11.33 0.31
CA TYR A 95 -3.31 12.06 0.64
C TYR A 95 -2.15 11.08 0.79
N ALA A 96 -0.92 11.55 0.56
CA ALA A 96 0.27 10.72 0.74
C ALA A 96 1.47 11.52 1.26
N GLU A 97 2.25 10.90 2.13
CA GLU A 97 3.59 11.31 2.55
C GLU A 97 4.61 10.41 1.90
N ILE A 98 5.60 10.97 1.22
CA ILE A 98 6.52 10.18 0.39
C ILE A 98 7.96 10.69 0.55
N HIS A 99 8.78 9.94 1.27
CA HIS A 99 10.21 10.19 1.48
C HIS A 99 11.04 9.16 0.71
N GLN A 100 11.95 9.64 -0.13
CA GLN A 100 12.70 8.78 -1.06
C GLN A 100 14.15 9.27 -1.17
N SER A 101 15.10 8.33 -1.14
CA SER A 101 16.53 8.63 -1.30
C SER A 101 17.10 7.97 -2.55
N GLN A 102 18.07 8.64 -3.18
CA GLN A 102 18.78 8.25 -4.42
C GLN A 102 17.89 8.16 -5.67
N ASN A 103 16.88 7.29 -5.66
CA ASN A 103 15.92 7.13 -6.76
C ASN A 103 14.49 7.42 -6.30
N LYS A 104 13.63 7.77 -7.25
CA LYS A 104 12.19 7.93 -7.01
C LYS A 104 11.48 6.62 -7.29
N PHE A 105 10.79 6.05 -6.31
CA PHE A 105 10.07 4.77 -6.38
C PHE A 105 8.57 4.88 -6.66
N ILE A 106 7.98 6.05 -6.43
CA ILE A 106 6.55 6.32 -6.70
C ILE A 106 6.43 7.39 -7.79
N ALA A 107 5.62 7.11 -8.81
CA ALA A 107 5.31 8.04 -9.90
C ALA A 107 3.88 8.61 -9.85
N GLY A 108 3.05 8.16 -8.92
CA GLY A 108 1.70 8.67 -8.73
C GLY A 108 0.86 7.72 -7.90
N TYR A 109 -0.30 8.20 -7.50
CA TYR A 109 -1.36 7.40 -6.91
C TYR A 109 -2.72 7.96 -7.35
N GLN A 110 -3.75 7.12 -7.34
CA GLN A 110 -5.09 7.49 -7.75
C GLN A 110 -6.13 6.57 -7.10
N ASN A 111 -7.19 7.17 -6.57
CA ASN A 111 -8.42 6.46 -6.20
C ASN A 111 -9.16 5.91 -7.43
N HIS A 112 -9.61 4.66 -7.35
CA HIS A 112 -10.66 4.15 -8.23
C HIS A 112 -12.06 4.45 -7.69
N TYR A 113 -12.64 5.57 -8.14
CA TYR A 113 -13.90 6.15 -7.67
C TYR A 113 -15.09 5.18 -7.50
N HIS A 114 -15.22 4.19 -8.39
CA HIS A 114 -16.32 3.22 -8.39
C HIS A 114 -16.00 1.94 -7.60
N SER A 115 -15.02 1.97 -6.69
CA SER A 115 -14.67 0.82 -5.84
C SER A 115 -13.89 1.25 -4.61
N THR A 116 -13.50 0.31 -3.76
CA THR A 116 -12.59 0.53 -2.63
C THR A 116 -11.11 0.40 -3.00
N ARG A 117 -10.76 0.54 -4.29
CA ARG A 117 -9.39 0.27 -4.78
C ARG A 117 -8.53 1.53 -4.87
N LEU A 118 -7.30 1.40 -4.41
CA LEU A 118 -6.24 2.39 -4.57
C LEU A 118 -5.21 1.89 -5.59
N VAL A 119 -4.82 2.75 -6.52
CA VAL A 119 -3.75 2.48 -7.48
C VAL A 119 -2.53 3.31 -7.14
N ILE A 120 -1.35 2.68 -7.09
CA ILE A 120 -0.06 3.34 -6.86
C ILE A 120 0.91 2.90 -7.96
N TRP A 121 1.56 3.85 -8.64
CA TRP A 121 2.57 3.54 -9.65
C TRP A 121 3.93 3.38 -9.00
N LEU A 122 4.39 2.13 -8.87
CA LEU A 122 5.66 1.77 -8.24
C LEU A 122 6.72 1.42 -9.28
N ARG A 123 7.97 1.78 -9.01
CA ARG A 123 9.11 1.52 -9.89
C ARG A 123 9.32 0.02 -10.10
N GLY A 124 9.52 -0.35 -11.36
CA GLY A 124 9.78 -1.73 -11.76
C GLY A 124 11.24 -2.16 -11.61
N GLY A 125 11.70 -3.05 -12.49
CA GLY A 125 13.09 -3.53 -12.50
C GLY A 125 13.36 -4.64 -11.50
N GLY A 126 12.34 -5.34 -11.02
CA GLY A 126 12.45 -6.33 -9.95
C GLY A 126 12.65 -5.69 -8.58
N THR A 127 12.06 -4.51 -8.34
CA THR A 127 12.17 -3.78 -7.07
C THR A 127 11.28 -4.41 -5.99
N THR A 128 11.87 -4.69 -4.84
CA THR A 128 11.21 -5.25 -3.66
C THR A 128 10.58 -4.16 -2.82
N TYR A 129 9.33 -4.38 -2.42
CA TYR A 129 8.57 -3.48 -1.55
C TYR A 129 7.99 -4.27 -0.38
N HIS A 130 7.95 -3.61 0.79
CA HIS A 130 7.22 -4.06 1.96
C HIS A 130 6.00 -3.17 2.16
N TRP A 131 4.93 -3.74 2.71
CA TRP A 131 3.74 -2.97 3.02
C TRP A 131 2.98 -3.49 4.23
N ARG A 132 2.22 -2.60 4.87
CA ARG A 132 1.30 -2.89 5.97
C ARG A 132 0.17 -1.85 5.98
N SER A 133 -0.89 -2.15 6.71
CA SER A 133 -2.08 -1.30 6.80
C SER A 133 -2.65 -1.29 8.23
N ASN A 134 -3.42 -0.25 8.56
CA ASN A 134 -4.11 -0.10 9.84
C ASN A 134 -5.31 -1.06 10.01
N HIS A 135 -5.87 -1.56 8.92
CA HIS A 135 -7.03 -2.46 8.87
C HIS A 135 -6.94 -3.38 7.64
N PRO A 136 -7.85 -4.36 7.45
CA PRO A 136 -7.78 -5.31 6.34
C PRO A 136 -7.67 -4.66 4.97
N ALA A 137 -6.59 -4.99 4.27
CA ALA A 137 -6.37 -4.62 2.88
C ALA A 137 -5.73 -5.78 2.11
N THR A 138 -5.97 -5.79 0.79
CA THR A 138 -5.47 -6.83 -0.11
C THR A 138 -4.66 -6.22 -1.25
N LEU A 139 -3.46 -6.77 -1.49
CA LEU A 139 -2.71 -6.51 -2.72
C LEU A 139 -3.32 -7.34 -3.85
N LEU A 140 -4.02 -6.69 -4.77
CA LEU A 140 -4.77 -7.36 -5.84
C LEU A 140 -3.90 -7.68 -7.05
N ASP A 141 -3.04 -6.74 -7.46
CA ASP A 141 -2.24 -6.90 -8.67
C ASP A 141 -0.99 -6.02 -8.61
N PHE A 142 0.17 -6.59 -8.94
CA PHE A 142 1.46 -5.91 -9.04
C PHE A 142 2.23 -6.30 -10.31
N GLU A 143 1.58 -6.93 -11.28
CA GLU A 143 2.21 -7.31 -12.55
C GLU A 143 2.68 -6.09 -13.34
N ALA A 144 3.86 -6.21 -13.94
CA ALA A 144 4.55 -5.13 -14.63
C ALA A 144 4.04 -4.90 -16.08
N LYS A 145 2.75 -4.56 -16.20
CA LYS A 145 2.07 -4.24 -17.47
C LYS A 145 0.94 -3.23 -17.28
N SER A 146 0.50 -2.58 -18.35
CA SER A 146 -0.74 -1.80 -18.35
C SER A 146 -1.93 -2.72 -18.06
N LYS A 147 -2.95 -2.20 -17.38
CA LYS A 147 -4.12 -2.99 -16.98
C LYS A 147 -5.38 -2.14 -16.88
N VAL A 148 -6.52 -2.83 -16.90
CA VAL A 148 -7.82 -2.24 -16.61
C VAL A 148 -8.21 -2.64 -15.18
N VAL A 149 -8.37 -1.65 -14.31
CA VAL A 149 -8.88 -1.84 -12.97
C VAL A 149 -10.39 -1.76 -13.03
N VAL A 150 -11.07 -2.85 -12.66
CA VAL A 150 -12.53 -2.93 -12.58
C VAL A 150 -12.94 -3.97 -11.54
N HIS A 151 -13.90 -3.63 -10.67
CA HIS A 151 -14.40 -4.53 -9.62
C HIS A 151 -15.66 -5.31 -10.05
N LEU A 152 -16.33 -4.85 -11.10
CA LEU A 152 -17.54 -5.46 -11.63
C LEU A 152 -17.22 -6.53 -12.67
N SER A 153 -18.13 -7.49 -12.81
CA SER A 153 -18.10 -8.46 -13.90
C SER A 153 -18.43 -7.78 -15.25
N PRO A 154 -17.92 -8.31 -16.38
CA PRO A 154 -18.15 -7.72 -17.71
C PRO A 154 -19.61 -7.56 -18.14
N ASP A 155 -20.50 -8.37 -17.59
CA ASP A 155 -21.95 -8.35 -17.83
C ASP A 155 -22.71 -7.32 -16.99
N HIS A 156 -22.07 -6.70 -15.99
CA HIS A 156 -22.71 -5.70 -15.15
C HIS A 156 -23.04 -4.43 -15.95
N PRO A 157 -24.24 -3.83 -15.81
CA PRO A 157 -24.66 -2.66 -16.61
C PRO A 157 -23.72 -1.45 -16.45
N ASN A 158 -23.10 -1.29 -15.28
CA ASN A 158 -22.14 -0.22 -15.01
C ASN A 158 -20.67 -0.62 -15.25
N TYR A 159 -20.40 -1.76 -15.89
CA TYR A 159 -19.03 -2.26 -16.09
C TYR A 159 -18.14 -1.22 -16.78
N GLU A 160 -18.62 -0.63 -17.89
CA GLU A 160 -17.86 0.38 -18.64
C GLU A 160 -17.53 1.63 -17.80
N ASN A 161 -18.48 2.10 -16.99
CA ASN A 161 -18.30 3.26 -16.11
C ASN A 161 -17.32 2.98 -14.96
N ALA A 162 -17.21 1.72 -14.54
CA ALA A 162 -16.32 1.28 -13.47
C ALA A 162 -14.94 0.83 -13.95
N LYS A 163 -14.60 1.06 -15.22
CA LYS A 163 -13.25 0.79 -15.72
C LYS A 163 -12.35 1.99 -15.45
N LEU A 164 -11.15 1.68 -15.01
CA LEU A 164 -10.03 2.61 -15.04
C LEU A 164 -8.86 1.97 -15.77
N LEU A 165 -8.52 2.53 -16.93
CA LEU A 165 -7.29 2.17 -17.64
C LEU A 165 -6.11 2.79 -16.89
N VAL A 166 -5.16 1.95 -16.49
CA VAL A 166 -3.92 2.38 -15.84
C VAL A 166 -2.73 1.92 -16.66
N GLU A 167 -2.03 2.89 -17.24
CA GLU A 167 -0.90 2.64 -18.12
C GLU A 167 0.42 2.65 -17.36
N VAL A 168 1.43 2.01 -17.95
CA VAL A 168 2.81 2.10 -17.47
C VAL A 168 3.30 3.54 -17.61
N LYS A 169 3.87 4.10 -16.55
CA LYS A 169 4.42 5.46 -16.54
C LYS A 169 5.93 5.45 -16.74
N THR A 170 6.45 6.43 -17.45
CA THR A 170 7.89 6.75 -17.55
C THR A 170 8.25 8.00 -16.76
N GLU A 171 7.25 8.76 -16.31
CA GLU A 171 7.41 10.04 -15.64
C GLU A 171 6.63 10.08 -14.33
N ILE A 172 7.13 10.91 -13.41
CA ILE A 172 6.50 11.15 -12.12
C ILE A 172 5.43 12.21 -12.31
N ALA A 173 4.23 11.96 -11.75
CA ALA A 173 3.14 12.91 -11.80
C ALA A 173 3.58 14.28 -11.21
N PRO A 174 3.33 15.40 -11.92
CA PRO A 174 3.73 16.73 -11.45
C PRO A 174 3.19 17.10 -10.07
N SER A 175 2.04 16.54 -9.67
CA SER A 175 1.44 16.74 -8.34
C SER A 175 2.34 16.26 -7.20
N LEU A 176 3.15 15.21 -7.43
CA LEU A 176 4.10 14.69 -6.43
C LEU A 176 5.29 15.63 -6.23
N ASN A 177 5.61 16.49 -7.20
CA ASN A 177 6.69 17.47 -7.04
C ASN A 177 6.27 18.69 -6.21
N LYS A 178 4.97 18.93 -6.03
CA LYS A 178 4.44 20.10 -5.31
C LYS A 178 4.16 19.85 -3.84
N TRP A 179 4.00 18.60 -3.42
CA TRP A 179 3.58 18.24 -2.06
C TRP A 179 4.43 17.08 -1.52
N HIS A 180 5.09 17.32 -0.38
CA HIS A 180 5.58 16.29 0.55
C HIS A 180 6.62 15.28 0.01
N VAL A 181 7.43 15.66 -0.99
CA VAL A 181 8.69 14.98 -1.30
C VAL A 181 9.82 15.78 -0.69
N TYR A 182 10.14 15.51 0.58
CA TYR A 182 11.28 16.13 1.24
C TYR A 182 12.58 15.43 0.78
N PRO A 183 13.50 16.12 0.08
CA PRO A 183 14.83 15.57 -0.13
C PRO A 183 15.53 15.47 1.22
N TRP A 184 15.88 14.26 1.64
CA TRP A 184 16.82 14.06 2.73
C TRP A 184 18.19 14.58 2.27
N ILE A 185 18.50 15.82 2.67
CA ILE A 185 19.82 16.45 2.81
C ILE A 185 20.89 15.94 1.81
N GLU A 186 21.17 16.75 0.77
CA GLU A 186 22.40 16.67 0.00
C GLU A 186 23.59 17.18 0.84
N SER A 187 24.07 16.36 1.78
CA SER A 187 25.44 16.46 2.29
C SER A 187 25.76 15.19 3.07
N PHE A 188 27.00 14.72 2.94
CA PHE A 188 27.74 13.73 3.76
C PHE A 188 28.45 12.60 3.01
N PHE A 189 28.50 12.63 1.68
CA PHE A 189 29.56 11.91 0.95
C PHE A 189 30.12 12.81 -0.15
N LYS A 190 31.18 13.56 0.20
CA LYS A 190 32.22 13.98 -0.74
C LYS A 190 33.27 12.87 -0.80
#